data_AF-A0A927PCA6-F1
#
_entry.id   AF-A0A927PCA6-F1
#
_cell.length_a   1.000
_cell.length_b   1.000
_cell.length_c   1.000
_cell.angle_alpha   90.00
_cell.angle_beta   90.00
_cell.angle_gamma   90.00
#
_symmetry.space_group_name_H-M   'P 1'
#
loop_
_entity.id
_entity.type
_entity.pdbx_description
1 polymer ?
#
loop_
_entity_poly.entity_id
_entity_poly.type
_entity_poly.pdbx_seq_one_letter_code
_entity_poly.pdbx_strand_id
1 'polypeptide(L)'
;MICRYCQQQVKGSATVCPHCGKSLMGGEERDAFSLRQGRSPRTEGHTEGSVREKRYDPLLPDPPISTERRPRAQKHGRSVLDAGKPDSRRGLISENAQDARVLRGRDDKKVRVYKSNVNWTLLALILIVLFLFAVLGGFMYLKMTDQGQLILARMGQEVNANALWALGTEYLDQGYIERSINAYETALAQEPERDDLYDKLLLLSEAYEAGGYYDKAEDVYIRLYSEIDEADITAYNARIRLLRDQQRYPELADFLKYAYEKTEYSDYRKQREELLPSAPTVKEPGNTYRLEDATYKEIHLESAEGYDIYYLINGDENDTLPESGTLYTEDAPIRLYEGGHKLRAVAVSSELVSDEMTATYSIALQVPEAPKCSLAPDTYKTKQRVYLRYPDEKNADKVTIYYTIDGQSPTANSPIYTGEPVQLPVGRVTIKAVAVNEYGKVSNEMSVEVKIDQPIRQRFFNENDTFGGFTVLTTTHEQFIKKYGEPLEEAEITDVMPGTCLKLSYNWGECRFYMTEKGYVLYALETSSASMGGPRSTKVGSRLDDVVAQYRDMGQTYDQNGDRSIYWDKSAGYAKLYKLDDESGRIDYVYYTADGGSMILSYTLHSNLVVRIGMRYEP
;
A
#
# COMPACT_ATOMS: atom_id res chain seq x y z
N MET A 1 -8.63 -33.92 35.49
CA MET A 1 -8.11 -33.02 34.44
C MET A 1 -6.78 -32.46 34.91
N ILE A 2 -5.97 -31.87 34.03
CA ILE A 2 -4.74 -31.16 34.40
C ILE A 2 -4.92 -29.69 33.99
N CYS A 3 -4.55 -28.74 34.84
CA CYS A 3 -4.65 -27.33 34.49
C CYS A 3 -3.54 -26.93 33.51
N ARG A 4 -3.89 -26.44 32.32
CA ARG A 4 -2.91 -26.05 31.28
C ARG A 4 -1.95 -24.93 31.74
N TYR A 5 -2.34 -24.12 32.73
CA TYR A 5 -1.54 -23.00 33.24
C TYR A 5 -0.56 -23.33 34.39
N CYS A 6 -0.81 -24.39 35.17
CA CYS A 6 0.05 -24.76 36.32
C CYS A 6 0.40 -26.25 36.41
N GLN A 7 -0.05 -27.05 35.44
CA GLN A 7 0.19 -28.49 35.28
C GLN A 7 -0.19 -29.40 36.46
N GLN A 8 -0.85 -28.87 37.49
CA GLN A 8 -1.37 -29.65 38.62
C GLN A 8 -2.71 -30.32 38.29
N GLN A 9 -2.99 -31.44 38.95
CA GLN A 9 -4.24 -32.18 38.79
C GLN A 9 -5.42 -31.44 39.42
N VAL A 10 -6.54 -31.40 38.70
CA VAL A 10 -7.80 -30.79 39.11
C VAL A 10 -8.94 -31.80 38.97
N LYS A 11 -9.87 -31.81 39.93
CA LYS A 11 -11.08 -32.64 39.91
C LYS A 11 -11.92 -32.37 38.65
N GLY A 12 -12.57 -33.41 38.11
CA GLY A 12 -13.15 -33.41 36.76
C GLY A 12 -14.31 -32.43 36.49
N SER A 13 -14.82 -31.74 37.50
CA SER A 13 -15.97 -30.82 37.41
C SER A 13 -15.66 -29.39 37.89
N ALA A 14 -14.39 -29.04 38.11
CA ALA A 14 -14.03 -27.70 38.61
C ALA A 14 -13.93 -26.68 37.47
N THR A 15 -14.74 -25.61 37.54
CA THR A 15 -14.78 -24.50 36.56
C THR A 15 -13.60 -23.53 36.68
N VAL A 16 -12.86 -23.58 37.78
CA VAL A 16 -11.73 -22.71 38.12
C VAL A 16 -10.65 -23.57 38.79
N CYS A 17 -9.38 -23.32 38.51
CA CYS A 17 -8.28 -24.05 39.13
C CYS A 17 -8.07 -23.60 40.59
N PRO A 18 -8.17 -24.49 41.60
CA PRO A 18 -8.01 -24.12 43.01
C PRO A 18 -6.56 -23.76 43.39
N HIS A 19 -5.58 -24.01 42.52
CA HIS A 19 -4.16 -23.74 42.77
C HIS A 19 -3.63 -22.46 42.10
N CYS A 20 -4.34 -21.89 41.12
CA CYS A 20 -3.89 -20.68 40.41
C CYS A 20 -5.01 -19.68 40.06
N GLY A 21 -6.25 -19.92 40.49
CA GLY A 21 -7.38 -18.98 40.35
C GLY A 21 -7.92 -18.77 38.93
N LYS A 22 -7.25 -19.26 37.89
CA LYS A 22 -7.70 -19.12 36.49
C LYS A 22 -8.90 -20.01 36.18
N SER A 23 -9.84 -19.49 35.39
CA SER A 23 -10.98 -20.23 34.85
C SER A 23 -10.55 -21.36 33.90
N LEU A 24 -11.40 -22.37 33.77
CA LEU A 24 -11.16 -23.59 32.99
C LEU A 24 -12.29 -23.86 31.98
N MET A 25 -13.06 -22.83 31.61
CA MET A 25 -14.17 -22.91 30.64
C MET A 25 -14.16 -21.70 29.71
N GLY A 26 -14.15 -21.95 28.40
CA GLY A 26 -14.23 -20.95 27.32
C GLY A 26 -13.20 -21.20 26.23
N GLY A 27 -13.65 -21.37 24.98
CA GLY A 27 -12.80 -21.64 23.81
C GLY A 27 -12.88 -23.09 23.32
N GLU A 28 -13.16 -23.26 22.04
CA GLU A 28 -13.53 -24.52 21.39
C GLU A 28 -12.38 -25.55 21.29
N GLU A 29 -12.37 -26.57 22.15
CA GLU A 29 -12.07 -27.98 21.79
C GLU A 29 -12.33 -28.91 22.99
N ARG A 30 -12.72 -30.18 22.75
CA ARG A 30 -13.18 -31.13 23.81
C ARG A 30 -12.12 -32.13 24.28
N ASP A 31 -10.91 -31.65 24.57
CA ASP A 31 -9.77 -32.50 24.91
C ASP A 31 -9.75 -33.01 26.37
N ALA A 32 -10.69 -33.91 26.66
CA ALA A 32 -10.73 -34.72 27.86
C ALA A 32 -10.43 -36.20 27.51
N PHE A 33 -9.14 -36.52 27.28
CA PHE A 33 -8.69 -37.88 26.94
C PHE A 33 -9.18 -38.94 27.95
N SER A 34 -10.03 -39.84 27.48
CA SER A 34 -10.58 -40.96 28.27
C SER A 34 -9.84 -42.27 28.01
N LEU A 35 -9.39 -42.94 29.07
CA LEU A 35 -8.71 -44.23 29.01
C LEU A 35 -9.65 -45.37 28.58
N ARG A 36 -9.17 -46.28 27.72
CA ARG A 36 -9.82 -47.58 27.44
C ARG A 36 -8.77 -48.69 27.35
N GLN A 37 -9.13 -49.89 27.81
CA GLN A 37 -8.20 -51.01 27.96
C GLN A 37 -8.37 -52.08 26.88
N GLY A 38 -7.25 -52.62 26.37
CA GLY A 38 -7.07 -54.07 26.28
C GLY A 38 -6.95 -54.74 24.89
N ARG A 39 -6.15 -55.84 24.91
CA ARG A 39 -6.04 -57.00 24.00
C ARG A 39 -5.23 -56.93 22.69
N SER A 40 -4.15 -57.73 22.71
CA SER A 40 -3.43 -58.44 21.64
C SER A 40 -4.32 -59.54 20.97
N PRO A 41 -3.94 -60.25 19.86
CA PRO A 41 -2.55 -60.58 19.46
C PRO A 41 -2.22 -60.79 17.95
N ARG A 42 -0.97 -61.27 17.72
CA ARG A 42 -0.40 -62.09 16.62
C ARG A 42 0.34 -61.43 15.44
N THR A 43 1.43 -62.13 15.14
CA THR A 43 2.44 -62.11 14.06
C THR A 43 1.87 -62.42 12.66
N GLU A 44 2.60 -62.36 11.53
CA GLU A 44 4.05 -62.19 11.20
C GLU A 44 4.28 -60.94 10.28
N GLY A 45 5.47 -60.53 9.78
CA GLY A 45 6.81 -61.15 9.76
C GLY A 45 7.97 -60.23 9.30
N HIS A 46 8.31 -60.21 8.00
CA HIS A 46 9.50 -59.56 7.38
C HIS A 46 9.11 -58.74 6.13
N THR A 47 9.91 -57.81 5.56
CA THR A 47 11.21 -57.19 5.89
C THR A 47 11.01 -55.66 6.11
N GLU A 48 11.93 -54.67 6.05
CA GLU A 48 13.39 -54.56 5.78
C GLU A 48 13.95 -53.23 6.38
N GLY A 49 15.27 -53.01 6.29
CA GLY A 49 15.92 -51.70 6.45
C GLY A 49 16.08 -51.16 7.89
N SER A 50 17.31 -51.08 8.41
CA SER A 50 17.58 -50.66 9.80
C SER A 50 18.61 -49.53 9.92
N VAL A 51 18.14 -48.30 10.17
CA VAL A 51 18.93 -47.23 10.81
C VAL A 51 18.05 -46.51 11.83
N ARG A 52 18.48 -46.46 13.09
CA ARG A 52 17.96 -45.49 14.08
C ARG A 52 18.98 -45.27 15.19
N GLU A 53 19.47 -44.03 15.31
CA GLU A 53 20.32 -43.60 16.40
C GLU A 53 19.58 -43.60 17.74
N LYS A 54 20.37 -43.71 18.83
CA LYS A 54 19.94 -43.32 20.16
C LYS A 54 20.54 -41.95 20.48
N ARG A 55 19.71 -41.01 20.93
CA ARG A 55 20.21 -39.82 21.64
C ARG A 55 20.85 -40.25 22.96
N TYR A 56 21.91 -39.54 23.33
CA TYR A 56 22.25 -39.21 24.72
C TYR A 56 22.78 -37.78 24.73
N ASP A 57 22.47 -37.02 25.77
CA ASP A 57 22.78 -35.59 25.85
C ASP A 57 24.27 -35.34 26.18
N PRO A 58 24.93 -34.34 25.55
CA PRO A 58 26.20 -33.78 26.03
C PRO A 58 26.00 -32.61 27.01
N LEU A 59 27.06 -32.28 27.75
CA LEU A 59 27.09 -31.23 28.78
C LEU A 59 27.72 -29.92 28.27
N LEU A 60 27.47 -28.82 28.98
CA LEU A 60 28.16 -27.53 28.84
C LEU A 60 29.60 -27.57 29.42
N PRO A 61 30.48 -26.59 29.11
CA PRO A 61 31.89 -26.88 28.83
C PRO A 61 32.90 -26.63 29.97
N ASP A 62 34.12 -27.15 29.78
CA ASP A 62 35.31 -26.82 30.56
C ASP A 62 36.06 -25.57 30.02
N PRO A 63 36.61 -24.69 30.90
CA PRO A 63 37.42 -23.52 30.53
C PRO A 63 38.93 -23.83 30.38
N PRO A 64 39.75 -22.91 29.81
CA PRO A 64 41.07 -23.25 29.27
C PRO A 64 42.21 -23.34 30.30
N ILE A 65 43.29 -24.01 29.89
CA ILE A 65 44.56 -24.11 30.63
C ILE A 65 45.55 -23.06 30.10
N SER A 66 45.91 -22.09 30.94
CA SER A 66 47.05 -21.19 30.72
C SER A 66 48.04 -21.26 31.89
N THR A 67 49.26 -20.74 31.70
CA THR A 67 50.39 -20.90 32.62
C THR A 67 50.80 -19.58 33.27
N GLU A 68 51.06 -19.56 34.58
CA GLU A 68 52.33 -19.07 35.19
C GLU A 68 52.34 -19.04 36.75
N ARG A 69 53.57 -19.22 37.26
CA ARG A 69 54.20 -18.93 38.56
C ARG A 69 53.46 -18.16 39.70
N ARG A 70 53.36 -18.83 40.88
CA ARG A 70 53.73 -18.40 42.28
C ARG A 70 53.12 -17.08 42.89
N PRO A 71 53.22 -16.78 44.22
CA PRO A 71 53.82 -17.51 45.36
C PRO A 71 52.96 -17.69 46.66
N ARG A 72 53.30 -18.73 47.43
CA ARG A 72 53.43 -18.82 48.91
C ARG A 72 52.94 -17.65 49.81
N ALA A 73 51.95 -17.89 50.68
CA ALA A 73 51.80 -17.23 52.00
C ALA A 73 50.98 -18.07 53.02
N GLN A 74 51.12 -17.78 54.32
CA GLN A 74 50.58 -18.56 55.47
C GLN A 74 49.26 -17.98 56.04
N LYS A 75 48.52 -18.77 56.85
CA LYS A 75 48.11 -18.35 58.22
C LYS A 75 47.56 -19.51 59.10
N HIS A 76 47.74 -19.36 60.41
CA HIS A 76 47.03 -20.10 61.49
C HIS A 76 45.70 -19.38 61.83
N GLY A 77 44.73 -19.92 62.57
CA GLY A 77 44.57 -21.25 63.21
C GLY A 77 43.90 -21.18 64.62
N ARG A 78 43.53 -22.34 65.22
CA ARG A 78 42.85 -22.53 66.55
C ARG A 78 41.38 -22.06 66.60
N SER A 79 40.52 -22.48 67.55
CA SER A 79 40.66 -23.23 68.83
C SER A 79 39.55 -24.33 68.95
N VAL A 80 39.73 -25.52 69.57
CA VAL A 80 40.05 -25.84 71.00
C VAL A 80 38.98 -25.27 71.95
N LEU A 81 38.41 -25.96 72.94
CA LEU A 81 38.69 -27.25 73.64
C LEU A 81 38.13 -28.50 72.90
N ASP A 82 37.91 -29.73 73.41
CA ASP A 82 38.17 -30.47 74.69
C ASP A 82 38.20 -32.02 74.37
N ALA A 83 38.31 -33.06 75.23
CA ALA A 83 38.46 -33.31 76.68
C ALA A 83 39.10 -34.72 76.91
N GLY A 84 39.02 -35.32 78.12
CA GLY A 84 38.83 -36.79 78.25
C GLY A 84 39.87 -37.72 78.90
N LYS A 85 40.90 -37.19 79.60
CA LYS A 85 41.66 -37.80 80.74
C LYS A 85 42.40 -39.18 80.61
N PRO A 86 43.37 -39.50 81.52
CA PRO A 86 44.48 -40.43 81.23
C PRO A 86 44.70 -41.55 82.30
N ASP A 87 45.73 -42.41 82.15
CA ASP A 87 46.91 -42.38 83.04
C ASP A 87 48.14 -43.24 82.62
N SER A 88 49.16 -43.28 83.49
CA SER A 88 50.60 -43.49 83.25
C SER A 88 51.21 -44.91 83.02
N ARG A 89 52.38 -44.90 82.33
CA ARG A 89 53.67 -45.65 82.59
C ARG A 89 53.82 -47.19 82.45
N ARG A 90 54.85 -47.54 81.64
CA ARG A 90 55.92 -48.57 81.79
C ARG A 90 55.61 -49.99 82.32
N GLY A 91 55.97 -51.00 81.52
CA GLY A 91 56.32 -52.37 81.95
C GLY A 91 57.11 -53.12 80.85
N LEU A 92 58.11 -53.91 81.21
CA LEU A 92 58.96 -54.74 80.33
C LEU A 92 59.25 -56.10 81.02
N ILE A 93 59.96 -57.01 80.32
CA ILE A 93 60.41 -58.39 80.70
C ILE A 93 59.45 -59.46 80.14
N SER A 94 59.74 -60.02 78.94
CA SER A 94 60.54 -61.25 78.62
C SER A 94 59.65 -62.53 78.59
N GLU A 95 60.02 -63.68 78.00
CA GLU A 95 61.30 -64.22 77.52
C GLU A 95 61.03 -65.28 76.41
N ASN A 96 62.00 -65.55 75.52
CA ASN A 96 62.29 -66.85 74.84
C ASN A 96 61.20 -67.62 74.02
N ALA A 97 61.52 -68.45 73.01
CA ALA A 97 62.73 -68.65 72.18
C ALA A 97 62.40 -69.53 70.95
N GLN A 98 63.32 -69.57 69.97
CA GLN A 98 63.39 -70.53 68.83
C GLN A 98 62.25 -70.36 67.77
N ASP A 99 62.47 -70.59 66.46
CA ASP A 99 63.28 -71.64 65.82
C ASP A 99 64.23 -71.17 64.68
N ALA A 100 64.90 -72.10 63.99
CA ALA A 100 66.22 -71.85 63.36
C ALA A 100 66.37 -71.94 61.82
N ARG A 101 67.20 -71.03 61.29
CA ARG A 101 68.20 -71.14 60.18
C ARG A 101 67.91 -72.01 58.93
N VAL A 102 68.04 -71.37 57.76
CA VAL A 102 68.97 -71.83 56.69
C VAL A 102 69.74 -70.63 56.12
N LEU A 103 71.04 -70.78 55.89
CA LEU A 103 71.90 -69.82 55.17
C LEU A 103 72.29 -70.38 53.80
N ARG A 104 72.38 -69.52 52.77
CA ARG A 104 73.19 -69.76 51.58
C ARG A 104 74.01 -68.53 51.22
N GLY A 105 75.18 -68.77 50.64
CA GLY A 105 76.27 -67.82 50.52
C GLY A 105 76.22 -66.86 49.33
N ARG A 106 77.27 -66.06 49.25
CA ARG A 106 77.49 -64.91 48.36
C ARG A 106 78.51 -65.28 47.27
N ASP A 107 78.22 -64.92 46.01
CA ASP A 107 79.14 -65.07 44.86
C ASP A 107 79.33 -63.73 44.14
N ASP A 108 80.43 -63.02 44.43
CA ASP A 108 80.82 -61.79 43.73
C ASP A 108 81.43 -62.12 42.35
N LYS A 109 80.56 -62.30 41.34
CA LYS A 109 80.97 -62.63 39.96
C LYS A 109 81.71 -61.48 39.26
N LYS A 110 83.05 -61.57 39.25
CA LYS A 110 83.93 -60.71 38.42
C LYS A 110 83.62 -60.91 36.94
N VAL A 111 82.96 -59.93 36.31
CA VAL A 111 82.66 -59.92 34.87
C VAL A 111 83.95 -59.80 34.06
N ARG A 112 84.15 -60.70 33.09
CA ARG A 112 85.25 -60.59 32.12
C ARG A 112 84.85 -59.56 31.06
N VAL A 113 85.56 -58.44 30.97
CA VAL A 113 85.38 -57.49 29.87
C VAL A 113 85.93 -58.13 28.58
N TYR A 114 85.02 -58.62 27.75
CA TYR A 114 85.35 -59.09 26.42
C TYR A 114 85.67 -57.88 25.54
N LYS A 115 86.95 -57.67 25.19
CA LYS A 115 87.31 -56.73 24.13
C LYS A 115 86.78 -57.29 22.81
N SER A 116 85.59 -56.84 22.40
CA SER A 116 85.17 -57.00 21.01
C SER A 116 86.13 -56.20 20.13
N ASN A 117 86.59 -56.80 19.04
CA ASN A 117 87.38 -56.09 18.03
C ASN A 117 86.43 -55.24 17.18
N VAL A 118 85.94 -54.15 17.78
CA VAL A 118 85.16 -53.11 17.11
C VAL A 118 86.00 -52.59 15.96
N ASN A 119 85.55 -52.82 14.73
CA ASN A 119 86.19 -52.22 13.56
C ASN A 119 85.78 -50.74 13.50
N TRP A 120 86.57 -49.87 14.13
CA TRP A 120 86.25 -48.46 14.30
C TRP A 120 86.02 -47.71 12.98
N THR A 121 86.65 -48.14 11.87
CA THR A 121 86.38 -47.55 10.55
C THR A 121 85.00 -47.95 10.01
N LEU A 122 84.59 -49.21 10.20
CA LEU A 122 83.24 -49.68 9.85
C LEU A 122 82.18 -48.97 10.71
N LEU A 123 82.43 -48.81 12.01
CA LEU A 123 81.49 -48.15 12.92
C LEU A 123 81.42 -46.63 12.64
N ALA A 124 82.53 -45.97 12.31
CA ALA A 124 82.53 -44.60 11.81
C ALA A 124 81.78 -44.47 10.48
N LEU A 125 81.93 -45.41 9.55
CA LEU A 125 81.21 -45.42 8.28
C LEU A 125 79.70 -45.61 8.50
N ILE A 126 79.30 -46.52 9.40
CA ILE A 126 77.89 -46.67 9.83
C ILE A 126 77.35 -45.39 10.47
N LEU A 127 78.13 -44.70 11.31
CA LEU A 127 77.74 -43.42 11.89
C LEU A 127 77.63 -42.30 10.85
N ILE A 128 78.50 -42.27 9.83
CA ILE A 128 78.41 -41.31 8.71
C ILE A 128 77.17 -41.60 7.87
N VAL A 129 76.84 -42.88 7.61
CA VAL A 129 75.62 -43.27 6.89
C VAL A 129 74.36 -42.94 7.70
N LEU A 130 74.35 -43.22 9.01
CA LEU A 130 73.24 -42.83 9.90
C LEU A 130 73.10 -41.31 10.02
N PHE A 131 74.21 -40.57 10.05
CA PHE A 131 74.19 -39.11 10.02
C PHE A 131 73.63 -38.58 8.69
N LEU A 132 74.01 -39.16 7.55
CA LEU A 132 73.43 -38.83 6.24
C LEU A 132 71.93 -39.14 6.21
N PHE A 133 71.47 -40.28 6.74
CA PHE A 133 70.04 -40.58 6.85
C PHE A 133 69.31 -39.63 7.82
N ALA A 134 69.94 -39.20 8.92
CA ALA A 134 69.37 -38.22 9.84
C ALA A 134 69.28 -36.81 9.23
N VAL A 135 70.29 -36.39 8.46
CA VAL A 135 70.29 -35.12 7.71
C VAL A 135 69.26 -35.17 6.57
N LEU A 136 69.19 -36.28 5.81
CA LEU A 136 68.20 -36.46 4.74
C LEU A 136 66.78 -36.52 5.31
N GLY A 137 66.56 -37.23 6.41
CA GLY A 137 65.29 -37.32 7.11
C GLY A 137 64.87 -35.99 7.74
N GLY A 138 65.82 -35.24 8.32
CA GLY A 138 65.58 -33.88 8.83
C GLY A 138 65.24 -32.88 7.71
N PHE A 139 65.95 -32.94 6.58
CA PHE A 139 65.65 -32.14 5.39
C PHE A 139 64.27 -32.49 4.81
N MET A 140 63.95 -33.79 4.72
CA MET A 140 62.63 -34.25 4.28
C MET A 140 61.53 -33.81 5.25
N TYR A 141 61.74 -33.89 6.56
CA TYR A 141 60.81 -33.37 7.58
C TYR A 141 60.56 -31.87 7.43
N LEU A 142 61.63 -31.07 7.29
CA LEU A 142 61.57 -29.62 7.09
C LEU A 142 60.84 -29.20 5.80
N LYS A 143 60.84 -30.04 4.75
CA LYS A 143 60.19 -29.73 3.47
C LYS A 143 58.87 -30.47 3.20
N MET A 144 58.54 -31.55 3.91
CA MET A 144 57.34 -32.39 3.68
C MET A 144 56.34 -32.42 4.85
N THR A 145 56.58 -31.69 5.94
CA THR A 145 55.62 -31.59 7.07
C THR A 145 55.36 -30.13 7.41
N ASP A 146 54.12 -29.78 7.75
CA ASP A 146 53.72 -28.40 8.04
C ASP A 146 54.50 -27.83 9.24
N GLN A 147 54.74 -28.66 10.27
CA GLN A 147 55.56 -28.31 11.43
C GLN A 147 57.02 -28.06 11.06
N GLY A 148 57.58 -28.84 10.13
CA GLY A 148 58.92 -28.63 9.59
C GLY A 148 59.00 -27.36 8.74
N GLN A 149 57.98 -27.07 7.94
CA GLN A 149 57.90 -25.87 7.12
C GLN A 149 57.68 -24.61 7.97
N LEU A 150 56.91 -24.67 9.06
CA LEU A 150 56.74 -23.57 10.03
C LEU A 150 58.10 -23.12 10.62
N ILE A 151 59.01 -24.07 10.89
CA ILE A 151 60.39 -23.77 11.29
C ILE A 151 61.15 -23.02 10.19
N LEU A 152 60.94 -23.35 8.91
CA LEU A 152 61.49 -22.59 7.78
C LEU A 152 60.84 -21.20 7.63
N ALA A 153 59.54 -21.08 7.91
CA ALA A 153 58.77 -19.84 7.82
C ALA A 153 59.28 -18.79 8.81
N ARG A 154 59.52 -19.20 10.08
CA ARG A 154 60.19 -18.37 11.10
C ARG A 154 61.62 -17.95 10.73
N MET A 155 62.27 -18.64 9.78
CA MET A 155 63.58 -18.28 9.23
C MET A 155 63.52 -17.44 7.94
N GLY A 156 62.33 -16.97 7.54
CA GLY A 156 62.18 -16.12 6.35
C GLY A 156 62.48 -16.85 5.03
N GLN A 157 62.05 -18.10 4.92
CA GLN A 157 62.13 -18.89 3.68
C GLN A 157 60.75 -19.06 3.05
N GLU A 158 60.71 -19.28 1.74
CA GLU A 158 59.49 -19.66 1.02
C GLU A 158 58.98 -21.03 1.50
N VAL A 159 57.70 -21.07 1.83
CA VAL A 159 56.97 -22.14 2.52
C VAL A 159 55.52 -22.21 2.03
N ASN A 160 54.82 -23.29 2.36
CA ASN A 160 53.42 -23.50 2.00
C ASN A 160 52.46 -22.57 2.77
N ALA A 161 51.28 -22.31 2.21
CA ALA A 161 50.26 -21.43 2.79
C ALA A 161 49.85 -21.87 4.21
N ASN A 162 49.71 -23.18 4.47
CA ASN A 162 49.41 -23.68 5.83
C ASN A 162 50.47 -23.25 6.89
N ALA A 163 51.75 -23.18 6.51
CA ALA A 163 52.81 -22.71 7.39
C ALA A 163 52.82 -21.18 7.54
N LEU A 164 52.34 -20.45 6.52
CA LEU A 164 52.15 -18.99 6.60
C LEU A 164 50.94 -18.61 7.47
N TRP A 165 49.80 -19.32 7.35
CA TRP A 165 48.65 -19.15 8.24
C TRP A 165 49.03 -19.38 9.71
N ALA A 166 49.76 -20.46 10.01
CA ALA A 166 50.23 -20.74 11.37
C ALA A 166 51.32 -19.77 11.87
N LEU A 167 52.12 -19.18 10.97
CA LEU A 167 53.04 -18.10 11.33
C LEU A 167 52.31 -16.78 11.58
N GLY A 168 51.23 -16.52 10.84
CA GLY A 168 50.37 -15.35 11.03
C GLY A 168 49.68 -15.37 12.39
N THR A 169 49.09 -16.50 12.81
CA THR A 169 48.52 -16.63 14.15
C THR A 169 49.57 -16.43 15.24
N GLU A 170 50.78 -17.01 15.09
CA GLU A 170 51.89 -16.75 16.02
C GLU A 170 52.29 -15.27 16.08
N TYR A 171 52.20 -14.51 14.98
CA TYR A 171 52.44 -13.07 14.98
C TYR A 171 51.28 -12.27 15.60
N LEU A 172 50.03 -12.70 15.42
CA LEU A 172 48.86 -12.06 16.03
C LEU A 172 48.89 -12.21 17.57
N ASP A 173 49.14 -13.43 18.07
CA ASP A 173 49.32 -13.74 19.49
C ASP A 173 50.44 -12.91 20.15
N GLN A 174 51.47 -12.55 19.38
CA GLN A 174 52.60 -11.72 19.82
C GLN A 174 52.37 -10.21 19.65
N GLY A 175 51.22 -9.78 19.09
CA GLY A 175 50.91 -8.39 18.82
C GLY A 175 51.61 -7.78 17.59
N TYR A 176 52.26 -8.59 16.75
CA TYR A 176 52.90 -8.15 15.50
C TYR A 176 51.89 -8.07 14.34
N ILE A 177 50.81 -7.32 14.53
CA ILE A 177 49.62 -7.28 13.66
C ILE A 177 49.96 -7.11 12.17
N GLU A 178 50.77 -6.12 11.80
CA GLU A 178 51.21 -5.89 10.41
C GLU A 178 51.91 -7.10 9.76
N ARG A 179 52.64 -7.90 10.56
CA ARG A 179 53.30 -9.13 10.08
C ARG A 179 52.32 -10.30 10.00
N SER A 180 51.32 -10.34 10.88
CA SER A 180 50.20 -11.29 10.79
C SER A 180 49.41 -11.06 9.51
N ILE A 181 48.98 -9.82 9.26
CA ILE A 181 48.26 -9.42 8.05
C ILE A 181 49.06 -9.80 6.80
N ASN A 182 50.35 -9.45 6.73
CA ASN A 182 51.16 -9.79 5.56
C ASN A 182 51.35 -11.31 5.36
N ALA A 183 51.50 -12.08 6.45
CA ALA A 183 51.57 -13.54 6.39
C ALA A 183 50.24 -14.17 5.90
N TYR A 184 49.10 -13.62 6.31
CA TYR A 184 47.77 -14.05 5.86
C TYR A 184 47.47 -13.64 4.41
N GLU A 185 47.73 -12.38 4.03
CA GLU A 185 47.60 -11.88 2.65
C GLU A 185 48.45 -12.73 1.68
N THR A 186 49.69 -13.07 2.06
CA THR A 186 50.56 -13.93 1.24
C THR A 186 50.15 -15.40 1.23
N ALA A 187 49.60 -15.94 2.32
CA ALA A 187 49.03 -17.28 2.34
C ALA A 187 47.80 -17.41 1.43
N LEU A 188 46.89 -16.43 1.49
CA LEU A 188 45.71 -16.35 0.64
C LEU A 188 46.06 -16.16 -0.84
N ALA A 189 47.15 -15.44 -1.15
CA ALA A 189 47.64 -15.29 -2.51
C ALA A 189 48.30 -16.56 -3.09
N GLN A 190 48.73 -17.52 -2.24
CA GLN A 190 49.22 -18.83 -2.67
C GLN A 190 48.08 -19.84 -2.88
N GLU A 191 47.12 -19.88 -1.95
CA GLU A 191 45.96 -20.78 -1.98
C GLU A 191 44.65 -19.98 -1.85
N PRO A 192 44.14 -19.40 -2.97
CA PRO A 192 42.93 -18.58 -2.95
C PRO A 192 41.63 -19.39 -2.83
N GLU A 193 41.68 -20.69 -3.14
CA GLU A 193 40.60 -21.67 -3.03
C GLU A 193 41.08 -22.83 -2.14
N ARG A 194 40.38 -23.10 -1.03
CA ARG A 194 40.68 -24.17 -0.06
C ARG A 194 39.46 -24.50 0.79
N ASP A 195 39.33 -25.76 1.22
CA ASP A 195 38.13 -26.26 1.92
C ASP A 195 37.84 -25.54 3.26
N ASP A 196 38.89 -25.08 3.95
CA ASP A 196 38.82 -24.36 5.22
C ASP A 196 39.02 -22.83 5.07
N LEU A 197 38.70 -22.28 3.90
CA LEU A 197 38.89 -20.85 3.58
C LEU A 197 38.11 -19.92 4.53
N TYR A 198 36.92 -20.35 4.99
CA TYR A 198 36.08 -19.56 5.91
C TYR A 198 36.85 -19.19 7.20
N ASP A 199 37.37 -20.20 7.91
CA ASP A 199 38.16 -20.01 9.13
C ASP A 199 39.39 -19.12 8.91
N LYS A 200 40.03 -19.23 7.74
CA LYS A 200 41.25 -18.45 7.42
C LYS A 200 40.93 -16.98 7.12
N LEU A 201 39.82 -16.72 6.44
CA LEU A 201 39.35 -15.35 6.22
C LEU A 201 38.84 -14.72 7.52
N LEU A 202 38.25 -15.49 8.44
CA LEU A 202 37.88 -14.99 9.77
C LEU A 202 39.13 -14.58 10.58
N LEU A 203 40.19 -15.39 10.59
CA LEU A 203 41.48 -15.03 11.21
C LEU A 203 42.12 -13.78 10.56
N LEU A 204 41.94 -13.59 9.24
CA LEU A 204 42.40 -12.40 8.54
C LEU A 204 41.60 -11.14 8.93
N SER A 205 40.27 -11.23 9.04
CA SER A 205 39.45 -10.09 9.46
C SER A 205 39.64 -9.74 10.94
N GLU A 206 39.86 -10.71 11.82
CA GLU A 206 40.30 -10.48 13.21
C GLU A 206 41.63 -9.70 13.26
N ALA A 207 42.60 -10.02 12.40
CA ALA A 207 43.85 -9.25 12.31
C ALA A 207 43.66 -7.85 11.70
N TYR A 208 42.72 -7.67 10.77
CA TYR A 208 42.34 -6.33 10.29
C TYR A 208 41.64 -5.49 11.37
N GLU A 209 40.70 -6.06 12.15
CA GLU A 209 40.11 -5.38 13.32
C GLU A 209 41.20 -4.97 14.32
N ALA A 210 42.12 -5.89 14.66
CA ALA A 210 43.23 -5.61 15.57
C ALA A 210 44.18 -4.51 15.06
N GLY A 211 44.31 -4.36 13.73
CA GLY A 211 45.09 -3.30 13.09
C GLY A 211 44.34 -1.97 12.91
N GLY A 212 43.03 -1.93 13.18
CA GLY A 212 42.18 -0.78 12.89
C GLY A 212 41.83 -0.61 11.40
N TYR A 213 42.09 -1.62 10.57
CA TYR A 213 41.79 -1.63 9.14
C TYR A 213 40.33 -2.06 8.91
N TYR A 214 39.38 -1.33 9.51
CA TYR A 214 37.96 -1.72 9.54
C TYR A 214 37.34 -1.90 8.15
N ASP A 215 37.70 -1.06 7.18
CA ASP A 215 37.21 -1.18 5.80
C ASP A 215 37.62 -2.54 5.18
N LYS A 216 38.88 -2.95 5.37
CA LYS A 216 39.36 -4.27 4.92
C LYS A 216 38.72 -5.43 5.69
N ALA A 217 38.38 -5.24 6.97
CA ALA A 217 37.65 -6.23 7.74
C ALA A 217 36.21 -6.38 7.20
N GLU A 218 35.54 -5.26 6.92
CA GLU A 218 34.20 -5.20 6.33
C GLU A 218 34.16 -5.87 4.95
N ASP A 219 35.14 -5.61 4.07
CA ASP A 219 35.31 -6.31 2.78
C ASP A 219 35.41 -7.83 2.95
N VAL A 220 36.17 -8.32 3.94
CA VAL A 220 36.31 -9.76 4.21
C VAL A 220 35.04 -10.35 4.81
N TYR A 221 34.32 -9.63 5.68
CA TYR A 221 33.01 -10.07 6.18
C TYR A 221 31.96 -10.13 5.07
N ILE A 222 31.93 -9.14 4.16
CA ILE A 222 31.09 -9.17 2.96
C ILE A 222 31.39 -10.43 2.14
N ARG A 223 32.67 -10.69 1.86
CA ARG A 223 33.12 -11.86 1.09
C ARG A 223 32.70 -13.19 1.73
N LEU A 224 32.82 -13.31 3.06
CA LEU A 224 32.45 -14.52 3.80
C LEU A 224 30.99 -14.92 3.57
N TYR A 225 30.04 -13.97 3.66
CA TYR A 225 28.62 -14.26 3.45
C TYR A 225 28.12 -14.09 2.01
N SER A 226 28.89 -13.50 1.09
CA SER A 226 28.48 -13.33 -0.32
C SER A 226 29.08 -14.37 -1.27
N GLU A 227 30.26 -14.93 -0.98
CA GLU A 227 30.96 -15.89 -1.84
C GLU A 227 31.06 -17.31 -1.25
N ILE A 228 31.02 -17.48 0.08
CA ILE A 228 31.46 -18.72 0.75
C ILE A 228 30.31 -19.43 1.49
N ASP A 229 29.72 -18.79 2.51
CA ASP A 229 28.54 -19.33 3.21
C ASP A 229 27.56 -18.20 3.57
N GLU A 230 26.47 -18.12 2.80
CA GLU A 230 25.39 -17.15 2.96
C GLU A 230 24.57 -17.37 4.25
N ALA A 231 24.61 -18.58 4.82
CA ALA A 231 23.81 -18.99 5.97
C ALA A 231 24.56 -18.90 7.31
N ASP A 232 25.90 -18.93 7.34
CA ASP A 232 26.63 -18.81 8.61
C ASP A 232 26.49 -17.42 9.24
N ILE A 233 26.27 -17.41 10.55
CA ILE A 233 25.82 -16.27 11.34
C ILE A 233 27.03 -15.43 11.82
N THR A 234 28.26 -15.95 11.79
CA THR A 234 29.44 -15.29 12.40
C THR A 234 29.87 -14.03 11.67
N ALA A 235 29.99 -14.05 10.33
CA ALA A 235 30.36 -12.88 9.53
C ALA A 235 29.35 -11.73 9.65
N TYR A 236 28.04 -12.03 9.66
CA TYR A 236 27.00 -11.03 9.90
C TYR A 236 27.11 -10.42 11.30
N ASN A 237 27.30 -11.24 12.35
CA ASN A 237 27.48 -10.76 13.72
C ASN A 237 28.70 -9.84 13.86
N ALA A 238 29.82 -10.18 13.20
CA ALA A 238 31.02 -9.36 13.21
C ALA A 238 30.79 -8.01 12.53
N ARG A 239 30.16 -7.98 11.33
CA ARG A 239 29.80 -6.73 10.66
C ARG A 239 28.76 -5.91 11.44
N ILE A 240 27.78 -6.54 12.09
CA ILE A 240 26.83 -5.88 13.02
C ILE A 240 27.56 -5.20 14.19
N ARG A 241 28.56 -5.87 14.78
CA ARG A 241 29.40 -5.28 15.82
C ARG A 241 30.20 -4.09 15.29
N LEU A 242 30.87 -4.23 14.14
CA LEU A 242 31.67 -3.17 13.51
C LEU A 242 30.82 -1.91 13.22
N LEU A 243 29.63 -2.07 12.63
CA LEU A 243 28.70 -0.95 12.38
C LEU A 243 28.21 -0.29 13.68
N ARG A 244 27.96 -1.09 14.73
CA ARG A 244 27.54 -0.61 16.06
C ARG A 244 28.64 0.14 16.79
N ASP A 245 29.87 -0.38 16.77
CA ASP A 245 31.06 0.23 17.38
C ASP A 245 31.45 1.54 16.64
N GLN A 246 31.18 1.63 15.33
CA GLN A 246 31.31 2.84 14.50
C GLN A 246 30.12 3.82 14.58
N GLN A 247 29.04 3.49 15.32
CA GLN A 247 27.81 4.30 15.44
C GLN A 247 27.06 4.55 14.10
N ARG A 248 27.26 3.70 13.09
CA ARG A 248 26.59 3.74 11.78
C ARG A 248 25.16 3.16 11.88
N TYR A 249 24.33 3.76 12.73
CA TYR A 249 23.03 3.19 13.12
C TYR A 249 22.00 3.03 11.97
N PRO A 250 21.87 3.97 11.00
CA PRO A 250 20.98 3.76 9.86
C PRO A 250 21.42 2.56 8.99
N GLU A 251 22.71 2.49 8.63
CA GLU A 251 23.28 1.36 7.87
C GLU A 251 23.15 0.03 8.63
N LEU A 252 23.28 0.05 9.96
CA LEU A 252 23.05 -1.11 10.80
C LEU A 252 21.58 -1.57 10.77
N ALA A 253 20.61 -0.66 10.75
CA ALA A 253 19.20 -1.01 10.68
C ALA A 253 18.82 -1.67 9.34
N ASP A 254 19.39 -1.21 8.23
CA ASP A 254 19.23 -1.85 6.92
C ASP A 254 20.01 -3.17 6.82
N PHE A 255 21.22 -3.24 7.36
CA PHE A 255 22.00 -4.48 7.36
C PHE A 255 21.37 -5.57 8.25
N LEU A 256 20.72 -5.21 9.37
CA LEU A 256 19.96 -6.16 10.20
C LEU A 256 18.73 -6.73 9.45
N LYS A 257 18.10 -5.93 8.57
CA LYS A 257 17.04 -6.42 7.69
C LYS A 257 17.60 -7.41 6.66
N TYR A 258 18.68 -7.04 5.96
CA TYR A 258 19.37 -7.92 5.01
C TYR A 258 19.82 -9.23 5.66
N ALA A 259 20.45 -9.17 6.84
CA ALA A 259 20.91 -10.34 7.58
C ALA A 259 19.75 -11.27 7.97
N TYR A 260 18.59 -10.72 8.35
CA TYR A 260 17.37 -11.50 8.58
C TYR A 260 16.81 -12.12 7.29
N GLU A 261 16.79 -11.39 6.17
CA GLU A 261 16.33 -11.88 4.86
C GLU A 261 17.23 -13.00 4.29
N LYS A 262 18.48 -13.12 4.74
CA LYS A 262 19.42 -14.18 4.34
C LYS A 262 19.48 -15.39 5.28
N THR A 263 19.50 -15.14 6.59
CA THR A 263 19.71 -16.21 7.60
C THR A 263 18.42 -16.71 8.26
N GLU A 264 17.28 -16.05 8.02
CA GLU A 264 16.01 -16.18 8.77
C GLU A 264 16.16 -16.02 10.31
N TYR A 265 17.31 -15.56 10.80
CA TYR A 265 17.63 -15.61 12.23
C TYR A 265 16.92 -14.51 13.02
N SER A 266 15.91 -14.93 13.80
CA SER A 266 14.94 -14.02 14.44
C SER A 266 15.52 -12.94 15.37
N ASP A 267 16.76 -13.11 15.85
CA ASP A 267 17.41 -12.13 16.74
C ASP A 267 17.95 -10.91 15.98
N TYR A 268 18.14 -10.98 14.66
CA TYR A 268 18.43 -9.79 13.85
C TYR A 268 17.19 -8.90 13.70
N ARG A 269 16.03 -9.51 13.49
CA ARG A 269 14.75 -8.81 13.49
C ARG A 269 14.49 -8.11 14.83
N LYS A 270 14.70 -8.79 15.96
CA LYS A 270 14.55 -8.18 17.31
C LYS A 270 15.51 -7.02 17.53
N GLN A 271 16.79 -7.18 17.19
CA GLN A 271 17.77 -6.10 17.30
C GLN A 271 17.43 -4.88 16.42
N ARG A 272 16.71 -5.08 15.31
CA ARG A 272 16.20 -3.98 14.47
C ARG A 272 14.95 -3.34 15.08
N GLU A 273 14.02 -4.15 15.60
CA GLU A 273 12.83 -3.68 16.34
C GLU A 273 13.18 -2.96 17.66
N GLU A 274 14.34 -3.25 18.26
CA GLU A 274 14.90 -2.56 19.43
C GLU A 274 15.73 -1.30 19.07
N LEU A 275 16.16 -1.16 17.81
CA LEU A 275 16.97 -0.03 17.34
C LEU A 275 16.12 1.07 16.69
N LEU A 276 15.09 0.70 15.95
CA LEU A 276 14.25 1.65 15.21
C LEU A 276 13.15 2.26 16.09
N PRO A 277 12.74 3.52 15.82
CA PRO A 277 11.55 4.08 16.46
C PRO A 277 10.30 3.29 16.05
N SER A 278 9.35 3.20 16.96
CA SER A 278 8.06 2.53 16.74
C SER A 278 7.30 3.13 15.55
N ALA A 279 6.80 2.25 14.68
CA ALA A 279 6.05 2.66 13.50
C ALA A 279 4.76 3.42 13.91
N PRO A 280 4.42 4.53 13.22
CA PRO A 280 3.29 5.36 13.59
C PRO A 280 1.97 4.59 13.42
N THR A 281 1.07 4.73 14.38
CA THR A 281 -0.24 4.09 14.37
C THR A 281 -1.32 5.04 13.86
N VAL A 282 -2.41 4.51 13.30
CA VAL A 282 -3.60 5.30 12.92
C VAL A 282 -4.76 5.00 13.85
N LYS A 283 -5.43 6.05 14.33
CA LYS A 283 -6.63 5.93 15.17
C LYS A 283 -7.84 5.42 14.37
N GLU A 284 -7.95 5.87 13.13
CA GLU A 284 -8.92 5.40 12.15
C GLU A 284 -8.36 4.26 11.27
N PRO A 285 -8.83 3.00 11.42
CA PRO A 285 -8.32 1.89 10.62
C PRO A 285 -8.63 2.06 9.12
N GLY A 286 -7.70 1.66 8.26
CA GLY A 286 -7.89 1.65 6.80
C GLY A 286 -9.10 0.81 6.38
N ASN A 287 -10.14 1.47 5.85
CA ASN A 287 -11.41 0.83 5.47
C ASN A 287 -12.21 1.71 4.48
N THR A 288 -13.34 1.18 4.00
CA THR A 288 -14.36 1.98 3.31
C THR A 288 -15.19 2.77 4.31
N TYR A 289 -15.17 4.09 4.21
CA TYR A 289 -16.00 5.02 4.99
C TYR A 289 -17.11 5.59 4.12
N ARG A 290 -18.35 5.54 4.61
CA ARG A 290 -19.48 6.28 4.03
C ARG A 290 -19.75 7.50 4.90
N LEU A 291 -19.78 8.67 4.30
CA LEU A 291 -20.05 9.93 4.98
C LEU A 291 -21.48 10.36 4.70
N GLU A 292 -22.27 10.50 5.75
CA GLU A 292 -23.67 10.95 5.70
C GLU A 292 -23.74 12.49 5.86
N ASP A 293 -22.98 13.03 6.83
CA ASP A 293 -22.99 14.45 7.25
C ASP A 293 -21.61 15.14 7.12
N ALA A 294 -20.75 14.73 6.17
CA ALA A 294 -19.42 15.33 5.99
C ALA A 294 -18.86 15.21 4.56
N THR A 295 -18.10 16.21 4.11
CA THR A 295 -17.37 16.22 2.83
C THR A 295 -16.01 15.48 2.85
N TYR A 296 -15.44 15.24 4.04
CA TYR A 296 -14.13 14.61 4.23
C TYR A 296 -14.11 13.80 5.53
N LYS A 297 -13.18 12.83 5.63
CA LYS A 297 -12.84 12.15 6.88
C LYS A 297 -11.51 12.69 7.40
N GLU A 298 -11.47 13.05 8.67
CA GLU A 298 -10.23 13.36 9.38
C GLU A 298 -9.57 12.06 9.87
N ILE A 299 -8.27 11.93 9.68
CA ILE A 299 -7.45 10.77 10.06
C ILE A 299 -6.33 11.27 10.98
N HIS A 300 -6.12 10.55 12.08
CA HIS A 300 -5.18 10.93 13.12
C HIS A 300 -4.07 9.89 13.29
N LEU A 301 -2.83 10.35 13.32
CA LEU A 301 -1.64 9.53 13.56
C LEU A 301 -1.20 9.64 15.03
N GLU A 302 -0.54 8.62 15.54
CA GLU A 302 0.05 8.61 16.89
C GLU A 302 1.35 7.79 16.89
N SER A 303 2.45 8.41 17.33
CA SER A 303 3.71 7.74 17.64
C SER A 303 3.68 7.34 19.11
N ALA A 304 3.94 6.07 19.41
CA ALA A 304 3.94 5.56 20.78
C ALA A 304 5.06 6.16 21.67
N GLU A 305 6.05 6.80 21.04
CA GLU A 305 7.22 7.41 21.69
C GLU A 305 7.27 8.94 21.53
N GLY A 306 6.31 9.53 20.78
CA GLY A 306 6.22 10.98 20.57
C GLY A 306 7.23 11.55 19.55
N TYR A 307 7.70 10.73 18.61
CA TYR A 307 8.58 11.16 17.52
C TYR A 307 7.82 11.85 16.38
N ASP A 308 8.54 12.67 15.60
CA ASP A 308 8.01 13.35 14.41
C ASP A 308 7.54 12.33 13.36
N ILE A 309 6.32 12.52 12.84
CA ILE A 309 5.71 11.60 11.87
C ILE A 309 5.66 12.26 10.49
N TYR A 310 6.25 11.63 9.48
CA TYR A 310 6.19 12.06 8.10
C TYR A 310 5.26 11.15 7.31
N TYR A 311 4.33 11.74 6.54
CA TYR A 311 3.30 11.01 5.81
C TYR A 311 3.18 11.43 4.34
N LEU A 312 2.62 10.53 3.53
CA LEU A 312 2.27 10.73 2.13
C LEU A 312 0.85 10.21 1.87
N ILE A 313 0.06 10.97 1.11
CA ILE A 313 -1.27 10.57 0.63
C ILE A 313 -1.17 10.42 -0.89
N ASN A 314 -1.45 9.22 -1.40
CA ASN A 314 -1.37 8.90 -2.83
C ASN A 314 -0.01 9.20 -3.48
N GLY A 315 1.07 9.14 -2.69
CA GLY A 315 2.45 9.15 -3.20
C GLY A 315 2.72 7.93 -4.08
N ASP A 316 3.61 8.11 -5.04
CA ASP A 316 4.03 7.09 -6.00
C ASP A 316 4.87 5.99 -5.31
N GLU A 317 5.14 4.89 -6.01
CA GLU A 317 6.07 3.86 -5.53
C GLU A 317 7.53 4.35 -5.49
N ASN A 318 7.84 5.41 -6.25
CA ASN A 318 9.13 6.09 -6.26
C ASN A 318 9.32 7.09 -5.11
N ASP A 319 8.27 7.47 -4.37
CA ASP A 319 8.39 8.45 -3.29
C ASP A 319 9.01 7.82 -2.02
N THR A 320 10.17 8.34 -1.60
CA THR A 320 10.85 7.96 -0.36
C THR A 320 10.32 8.75 0.84
N LEU A 321 10.08 8.07 1.96
CA LEU A 321 9.83 8.72 3.26
C LEU A 321 11.14 8.68 4.08
N PRO A 322 11.46 9.73 4.85
CA PRO A 322 10.67 10.95 5.08
C PRO A 322 10.81 12.05 4.01
N GLU A 323 11.71 11.90 3.02
CA GLU A 323 12.14 12.98 2.11
C GLU A 323 11.03 13.63 1.28
N SER A 324 10.16 12.84 0.63
CA SER A 324 8.95 13.31 -0.06
C SER A 324 7.76 13.56 0.89
N GLY A 325 7.94 13.37 2.20
CA GLY A 325 6.87 13.37 3.20
C GLY A 325 6.47 14.75 3.73
N THR A 326 5.19 14.92 4.02
CA THR A 326 4.70 16.05 4.83
C THR A 326 4.75 15.71 6.32
N LEU A 327 5.24 16.62 7.15
CA LEU A 327 5.23 16.49 8.61
C LEU A 327 3.78 16.55 9.14
N TYR A 328 3.39 15.56 9.94
CA TYR A 328 2.13 15.51 10.68
C TYR A 328 2.20 16.41 11.93
N THR A 329 1.09 17.05 12.26
CA THR A 329 0.92 17.79 13.53
C THR A 329 -0.49 17.52 14.07
N GLU A 330 -0.62 17.35 15.39
CA GLU A 330 -1.90 16.98 16.01
C GLU A 330 -2.99 18.05 15.82
N ASP A 331 -2.60 19.34 15.73
CA ASP A 331 -3.48 20.47 15.44
C ASP A 331 -4.04 20.47 14.00
N ALA A 332 -3.48 19.66 13.09
CA ALA A 332 -3.84 19.62 11.67
C ALA A 332 -4.05 18.16 11.18
N PRO A 333 -5.19 17.53 11.51
CA PRO A 333 -5.47 16.15 11.12
C PRO A 333 -5.57 15.96 9.61
N ILE A 334 -5.25 14.76 9.14
CA ILE A 334 -5.19 14.42 7.71
C ILE A 334 -6.61 14.37 7.15
N ARG A 335 -6.94 15.27 6.22
CA ARG A 335 -8.27 15.36 5.59
C ARG A 335 -8.30 14.59 4.28
N LEU A 336 -9.01 13.47 4.26
CA LEU A 336 -9.26 12.66 3.08
C LEU A 336 -10.66 12.95 2.51
N TYR A 337 -10.73 13.34 1.24
CA TYR A 337 -11.98 13.61 0.52
C TYR A 337 -12.53 12.34 -0.15
N GLU A 338 -13.67 12.45 -0.84
CA GLU A 338 -14.23 11.34 -1.62
C GLU A 338 -13.22 10.75 -2.63
N GLY A 339 -13.11 9.43 -2.66
CA GLY A 339 -12.16 8.70 -3.51
C GLY A 339 -11.40 7.59 -2.76
N GLY A 340 -10.51 6.92 -3.49
CA GLY A 340 -9.55 5.98 -2.90
C GLY A 340 -8.28 6.70 -2.49
N HIS A 341 -7.77 6.41 -1.29
CA HIS A 341 -6.53 6.98 -0.77
C HIS A 341 -5.60 5.92 -0.19
N LYS A 342 -4.32 5.94 -0.55
CA LYS A 342 -3.24 5.19 0.10
C LYS A 342 -2.46 6.17 0.99
N LEU A 343 -2.54 5.99 2.30
CA LEU A 343 -1.73 6.68 3.29
C LEU A 343 -0.47 5.85 3.56
N ARG A 344 0.70 6.48 3.48
CA ARG A 344 2.01 5.94 3.87
C ARG A 344 2.57 6.84 4.97
N ALA A 345 3.17 6.29 6.03
CA ALA A 345 3.79 7.11 7.08
C ALA A 345 4.94 6.41 7.81
N VAL A 346 5.91 7.20 8.28
CA VAL A 346 7.05 6.78 9.12
C VAL A 346 7.19 7.72 10.32
N ALA A 347 7.74 7.23 11.42
CA ALA A 347 8.23 8.04 12.53
C ALA A 347 9.75 8.22 12.41
N VAL A 348 10.26 9.41 12.73
CA VAL A 348 11.68 9.77 12.59
C VAL A 348 12.26 10.17 13.95
N SER A 349 13.31 9.47 14.37
CA SER A 349 14.09 9.75 15.57
C SER A 349 15.52 10.11 15.17
N SER A 350 15.78 11.41 15.03
CA SER A 350 17.04 11.97 14.53
C SER A 350 17.38 11.49 13.12
N GLU A 351 18.19 10.43 12.99
CA GLU A 351 18.61 9.83 11.70
C GLU A 351 17.95 8.46 11.46
N LEU A 352 17.22 7.92 12.44
CA LEU A 352 16.56 6.62 12.36
C LEU A 352 15.09 6.78 11.95
N VAL A 353 14.67 5.97 10.98
CA VAL A 353 13.32 5.98 10.40
C VAL A 353 12.63 4.66 10.74
N SER A 354 11.37 4.72 11.17
CA SER A 354 10.58 3.50 11.46
C SER A 354 10.33 2.68 10.21
N ASP A 355 9.86 1.44 10.38
CA ASP A 355 9.18 0.75 9.28
C ASP A 355 7.96 1.55 8.79
N GLU A 356 7.67 1.47 7.50
CA GLU A 356 6.57 2.21 6.88
C GLU A 356 5.22 1.58 7.23
N MET A 357 4.36 2.36 7.88
CA MET A 357 2.96 2.05 8.04
C MET A 357 2.20 2.47 6.77
N THR A 358 1.45 1.52 6.19
CA THR A 358 0.52 1.78 5.08
C THR A 358 -0.91 1.52 5.54
N ALA A 359 -1.83 2.43 5.21
CA ALA A 359 -3.27 2.27 5.40
C ALA A 359 -4.04 2.71 4.14
N THR A 360 -5.07 1.97 3.76
CA THR A 360 -5.90 2.27 2.58
C THR A 360 -7.31 2.66 2.97
N TYR A 361 -7.81 3.74 2.36
CA TYR A 361 -9.13 4.32 2.64
C TYR A 361 -9.94 4.39 1.34
N SER A 362 -11.24 4.19 1.44
CA SER A 362 -12.18 4.40 0.35
C SER A 362 -13.34 5.22 0.87
N ILE A 363 -13.44 6.48 0.48
CA ILE A 363 -14.42 7.43 0.99
C ILE A 363 -15.49 7.64 -0.06
N ALA A 364 -16.74 7.36 0.31
CA ALA A 364 -17.92 7.58 -0.50
C ALA A 364 -18.89 8.52 0.23
N LEU A 365 -19.35 9.57 -0.45
CA LEU A 365 -20.41 10.43 0.08
C LEU A 365 -21.77 9.76 -0.12
N GLN A 366 -22.71 9.96 0.80
CA GLN A 366 -24.05 9.42 0.66
C GLN A 366 -24.76 10.03 -0.57
N VAL A 367 -25.23 9.16 -1.47
CA VAL A 367 -26.09 9.54 -2.59
C VAL A 367 -27.55 9.56 -2.10
N PRO A 368 -28.33 10.63 -2.34
CA PRO A 368 -29.72 10.72 -1.88
C PRO A 368 -30.63 9.70 -2.62
N GLU A 369 -31.70 9.25 -1.95
CA GLU A 369 -32.70 8.39 -2.60
C GLU A 369 -33.46 9.13 -3.72
N ALA A 370 -33.98 8.39 -4.69
CA ALA A 370 -34.85 8.97 -5.72
C ALA A 370 -36.15 9.53 -5.09
N PRO A 371 -36.64 10.71 -5.53
CA PRO A 371 -37.95 11.22 -5.12
C PRO A 371 -39.09 10.23 -5.37
N LYS A 372 -40.15 10.34 -4.56
CA LYS A 372 -41.37 9.53 -4.70
C LYS A 372 -42.54 10.41 -5.15
N CYS A 373 -43.11 10.07 -6.30
CA CYS A 373 -44.34 10.66 -6.82
C CYS A 373 -45.57 10.20 -6.01
N SER A 374 -46.56 11.09 -5.82
CA SER A 374 -47.85 10.73 -5.20
C SER A 374 -48.81 9.99 -6.13
N LEU A 375 -48.49 9.88 -7.42
CA LEU A 375 -49.36 9.34 -8.47
C LEU A 375 -48.68 8.18 -9.18
N ALA A 376 -49.43 7.11 -9.45
CA ALA A 376 -48.95 5.95 -10.19
C ALA A 376 -49.02 6.17 -11.71
N PRO A 377 -48.25 5.43 -12.53
CA PRO A 377 -48.42 5.44 -13.98
C PRO A 377 -49.77 4.82 -14.39
N ASP A 378 -50.72 5.63 -14.86
CA ASP A 378 -52.05 5.18 -15.32
C ASP A 378 -52.73 6.20 -16.26
N THR A 379 -53.89 5.83 -16.82
CA THR A 379 -54.77 6.67 -17.64
C THR A 379 -55.93 7.24 -16.82
N TYR A 380 -55.87 8.53 -16.51
CA TYR A 380 -56.86 9.26 -15.71
C TYR A 380 -57.86 10.02 -16.58
N LYS A 381 -59.16 9.97 -16.22
CA LYS A 381 -60.23 10.70 -16.94
C LYS A 381 -60.39 12.17 -16.49
N THR A 382 -59.82 12.51 -15.34
CA THR A 382 -59.83 13.86 -14.74
C THR A 382 -58.41 14.40 -14.66
N LYS A 383 -58.28 15.74 -14.68
CA LYS A 383 -56.99 16.40 -14.43
C LYS A 383 -56.45 15.99 -13.06
N GLN A 384 -55.16 15.68 -12.99
CA GLN A 384 -54.49 15.26 -11.76
C GLN A 384 -53.62 16.37 -11.18
N ARG A 385 -53.38 16.26 -9.87
CA ARG A 385 -52.40 17.05 -9.11
C ARG A 385 -51.40 16.08 -8.51
N VAL A 386 -50.12 16.39 -8.62
CA VAL A 386 -49.02 15.53 -8.17
C VAL A 386 -48.21 16.24 -7.10
N TYR A 387 -47.95 15.53 -6.00
CA TYR A 387 -46.95 15.89 -5.03
C TYR A 387 -45.70 15.04 -5.26
N LEU A 388 -44.53 15.64 -5.09
CA LEU A 388 -43.26 14.93 -4.98
C LEU A 388 -42.86 14.95 -3.51
N ARG A 389 -42.12 13.94 -3.05
CA ARG A 389 -41.50 13.94 -1.73
C ARG A 389 -40.17 13.21 -1.72
N TYR A 390 -39.27 13.63 -0.85
CA TYR A 390 -38.08 12.85 -0.53
C TYR A 390 -38.49 11.64 0.33
N PRO A 391 -37.85 10.46 0.17
CA PRO A 391 -38.19 9.28 0.96
C PRO A 391 -37.94 9.34 2.46
N ASP A 392 -36.87 9.99 2.88
CA ASP A 392 -36.44 10.08 4.27
C ASP A 392 -36.78 11.46 4.82
N GLU A 393 -37.89 11.53 5.57
CA GLU A 393 -38.42 12.77 6.14
C GLU A 393 -37.45 13.47 7.09
N LYS A 394 -36.40 12.79 7.61
CA LYS A 394 -35.38 13.41 8.47
C LYS A 394 -34.34 14.22 7.71
N ASN A 395 -34.01 13.82 6.48
CA ASN A 395 -33.00 14.46 5.65
C ASN A 395 -33.60 15.27 4.50
N ALA A 396 -34.93 15.39 4.43
CA ALA A 396 -35.63 16.20 3.43
C ALA A 396 -35.16 17.66 3.40
N ASP A 397 -34.89 18.27 4.55
CA ASP A 397 -34.42 19.66 4.65
C ASP A 397 -33.00 19.88 4.10
N LYS A 398 -32.19 18.81 3.95
CA LYS A 398 -30.85 18.83 3.33
C LYS A 398 -30.87 18.53 1.82
N VAL A 399 -32.06 18.35 1.22
CA VAL A 399 -32.24 17.79 -0.12
C VAL A 399 -33.17 18.65 -0.96
N THR A 400 -32.66 19.15 -2.08
CA THR A 400 -33.42 19.90 -3.07
C THR A 400 -33.94 18.96 -4.16
N ILE A 401 -35.25 18.97 -4.44
CA ILE A 401 -35.86 18.18 -5.52
C ILE A 401 -36.01 19.02 -6.78
N TYR A 402 -35.42 18.57 -7.87
CA TYR A 402 -35.49 19.17 -9.21
C TYR A 402 -36.38 18.33 -10.10
N TYR A 403 -37.30 18.93 -10.87
CA TYR A 403 -38.29 18.17 -11.63
C TYR A 403 -38.68 18.75 -12.99
N THR A 404 -39.18 17.87 -13.87
CA THR A 404 -39.73 18.17 -15.19
C THR A 404 -41.04 17.42 -15.40
N ILE A 405 -41.92 17.91 -16.28
CA ILE A 405 -43.17 17.22 -16.71
C ILE A 405 -43.31 17.07 -18.22
N ASP A 406 -42.33 17.54 -18.99
CA ASP A 406 -42.20 17.37 -20.44
C ASP A 406 -41.37 16.13 -20.84
N GLY A 407 -40.83 15.40 -19.86
CA GLY A 407 -40.00 14.21 -20.09
C GLY A 407 -38.50 14.46 -20.31
N GLN A 408 -38.03 15.72 -20.26
CA GLN A 408 -36.59 16.00 -20.18
C GLN A 408 -35.99 15.46 -18.87
N SER A 409 -34.75 15.00 -18.88
CA SER A 409 -34.07 14.62 -17.62
C SER A 409 -33.78 15.86 -16.78
N PRO A 410 -34.20 15.92 -15.50
CA PRO A 410 -33.99 17.09 -14.66
C PRO A 410 -32.51 17.37 -14.39
N THR A 411 -32.17 18.64 -14.24
CA THR A 411 -30.82 19.13 -13.93
C THR A 411 -30.88 20.19 -12.83
N ALA A 412 -29.73 20.72 -12.41
CA ALA A 412 -29.68 21.89 -11.49
C ALA A 412 -30.35 23.16 -12.06
N ASN A 413 -30.60 23.22 -13.38
CA ASN A 413 -31.35 24.29 -14.06
C ASN A 413 -32.82 23.90 -14.35
N SER A 414 -33.34 22.84 -13.72
CA SER A 414 -34.77 22.51 -13.76
C SER A 414 -35.48 23.17 -12.57
N PRO A 415 -36.79 23.42 -12.63
CA PRO A 415 -37.52 23.99 -11.50
C PRO A 415 -37.42 23.15 -10.22
N ILE A 416 -37.26 23.85 -9.09
CA ILE A 416 -37.28 23.25 -7.75
C ILE A 416 -38.71 22.99 -7.32
N TYR A 417 -38.94 21.82 -6.73
CA TYR A 417 -40.21 21.46 -6.11
C TYR A 417 -40.35 22.10 -4.72
N THR A 418 -41.30 23.02 -4.58
CA THR A 418 -41.51 23.84 -3.36
C THR A 418 -42.60 23.30 -2.42
N GLY A 419 -43.09 22.07 -2.64
CA GLY A 419 -44.19 21.47 -1.87
C GLY A 419 -45.60 21.69 -2.47
N GLU A 420 -45.78 22.69 -3.32
CA GLU A 420 -47.04 22.93 -4.03
C GLU A 420 -47.38 21.81 -5.05
N PRO A 421 -48.65 21.44 -5.25
CA PRO A 421 -49.03 20.36 -6.16
C PRO A 421 -48.83 20.75 -7.63
N VAL A 422 -48.00 19.99 -8.34
CA VAL A 422 -47.79 20.10 -9.78
C VAL A 422 -49.10 19.75 -10.51
N GLN A 423 -49.63 20.68 -11.30
CA GLN A 423 -50.88 20.49 -12.04
C GLN A 423 -50.60 19.87 -13.41
N LEU A 424 -51.10 18.67 -13.66
CA LEU A 424 -50.80 17.97 -14.91
C LEU A 424 -51.69 18.49 -16.08
N PRO A 425 -51.12 18.68 -17.27
CA PRO A 425 -51.86 19.07 -18.47
C PRO A 425 -52.64 17.89 -19.07
N VAL A 426 -53.45 18.15 -20.10
CA VAL A 426 -54.19 17.12 -20.82
C VAL A 426 -53.31 16.42 -21.86
N GLY A 427 -53.43 15.09 -21.98
CA GLY A 427 -52.62 14.26 -22.89
C GLY A 427 -51.66 13.33 -22.15
N ARG A 428 -50.60 12.88 -22.81
CA ARG A 428 -49.47 12.20 -22.15
C ARG A 428 -48.59 13.24 -21.43
N VAL A 429 -48.04 12.85 -20.29
CA VAL A 429 -47.18 13.65 -19.42
C VAL A 429 -46.14 12.71 -18.81
N THR A 430 -44.85 13.06 -18.89
CA THR A 430 -43.77 12.26 -18.31
C THR A 430 -43.10 13.07 -17.21
N ILE A 431 -43.45 12.77 -15.98
CA ILE A 431 -42.93 13.45 -14.79
C ILE A 431 -41.60 12.80 -14.44
N LYS A 432 -40.52 13.59 -14.44
CA LYS A 432 -39.23 13.15 -13.93
C LYS A 432 -38.79 14.00 -12.75
N ALA A 433 -38.06 13.41 -11.81
CA ALA A 433 -37.49 14.13 -10.67
C ALA A 433 -36.16 13.52 -10.22
N VAL A 434 -35.25 14.37 -9.76
CA VAL A 434 -34.03 13.98 -9.04
C VAL A 434 -33.96 14.73 -7.71
N ALA A 435 -33.35 14.11 -6.71
CA ALA A 435 -32.96 14.74 -5.46
C ALA A 435 -31.47 15.11 -5.53
N VAL A 436 -31.10 16.28 -5.03
CA VAL A 436 -29.71 16.73 -4.90
C VAL A 436 -29.48 17.14 -3.45
N ASN A 437 -28.46 16.57 -2.80
CA ASN A 437 -28.12 16.93 -1.42
C ASN A 437 -27.13 18.12 -1.35
N GLU A 438 -26.88 18.61 -0.15
CA GLU A 438 -25.91 19.68 0.14
C GLU A 438 -24.47 19.40 -0.38
N TYR A 439 -24.12 18.12 -0.59
CA TYR A 439 -22.83 17.68 -1.16
C TYR A 439 -22.84 17.59 -2.70
N GLY A 440 -23.90 18.05 -3.37
CA GLY A 440 -24.05 18.02 -4.82
C GLY A 440 -24.27 16.63 -5.42
N LYS A 441 -24.54 15.61 -4.59
CA LYS A 441 -24.84 14.25 -5.09
C LYS A 441 -26.28 14.18 -5.57
N VAL A 442 -26.43 13.70 -6.81
CA VAL A 442 -27.72 13.54 -7.49
C VAL A 442 -28.22 12.10 -7.31
N SER A 443 -29.50 11.94 -7.02
CA SER A 443 -30.16 10.63 -6.93
C SER A 443 -30.29 9.96 -8.30
N ASN A 444 -30.70 8.68 -8.28
CA ASN A 444 -31.32 8.07 -9.47
C ASN A 444 -32.55 8.90 -9.91
N GLU A 445 -32.83 8.90 -11.22
CA GLU A 445 -34.01 9.58 -11.79
C GLU A 445 -35.29 8.80 -11.44
N MET A 446 -36.24 9.47 -10.77
CA MET A 446 -37.63 9.04 -10.71
C MET A 446 -38.30 9.40 -12.04
N SER A 447 -39.02 8.47 -12.67
CA SER A 447 -39.81 8.72 -13.89
C SER A 447 -41.20 8.09 -13.78
N VAL A 448 -42.24 8.85 -14.12
CA VAL A 448 -43.66 8.44 -14.05
C VAL A 448 -44.40 8.95 -15.29
N GLU A 449 -44.88 8.04 -16.14
CA GLU A 449 -45.74 8.37 -17.29
C GLU A 449 -47.22 8.38 -16.91
N VAL A 450 -47.92 9.46 -17.24
CA VAL A 450 -49.33 9.68 -16.93
C VAL A 450 -50.08 10.05 -18.20
N LYS A 451 -51.28 9.50 -18.42
CA LYS A 451 -52.17 9.94 -19.51
C LYS A 451 -53.46 10.54 -18.94
N ILE A 452 -53.72 11.81 -19.20
CA ILE A 452 -55.02 12.44 -18.93
C ILE A 452 -55.87 12.40 -20.20
N ASP A 453 -56.90 11.55 -20.20
CA ASP A 453 -57.74 11.21 -21.34
C ASP A 453 -58.88 12.22 -21.53
N GLN A 454 -58.51 13.42 -22.02
CA GLN A 454 -59.41 14.50 -22.36
C GLN A 454 -59.03 15.10 -23.74
N PRO A 455 -59.95 15.78 -24.45
CA PRO A 455 -59.66 16.32 -25.79
C PRO A 455 -58.60 17.43 -25.75
N ILE A 456 -57.42 17.14 -26.30
CA ILE A 456 -56.34 18.11 -26.51
C ILE A 456 -56.78 19.13 -27.58
N ARG A 457 -56.78 20.41 -27.24
CA ARG A 457 -57.14 21.51 -28.17
C ARG A 457 -55.93 22.14 -28.86
N GLN A 458 -54.80 22.22 -28.17
CA GLN A 458 -53.57 22.86 -28.65
C GLN A 458 -52.60 21.82 -29.23
N ARG A 459 -51.97 22.14 -30.36
CA ARG A 459 -50.95 21.30 -31.01
C ARG A 459 -49.55 21.87 -30.78
N PHE A 460 -48.52 21.03 -30.90
CA PHE A 460 -47.13 21.48 -31.04
C PHE A 460 -46.96 22.38 -32.28
N PHE A 461 -45.89 23.17 -32.32
CA PHE A 461 -45.45 23.85 -33.54
C PHE A 461 -45.08 22.80 -34.62
N ASN A 462 -45.41 23.07 -35.88
CA ASN A 462 -45.20 22.13 -37.00
C ASN A 462 -45.18 22.86 -38.36
N GLU A 463 -44.89 22.13 -39.43
CA GLU A 463 -44.82 22.61 -40.82
C GLU A 463 -45.97 23.51 -41.33
N ASN A 464 -47.18 23.37 -40.78
CA ASN A 464 -48.35 24.16 -41.19
C ASN A 464 -48.35 25.58 -40.57
N ASP A 465 -47.54 25.81 -39.52
CA ASP A 465 -47.48 27.06 -38.78
C ASP A 465 -46.54 28.07 -39.45
N THR A 466 -46.96 28.59 -40.60
CA THR A 466 -46.21 29.57 -41.40
C THR A 466 -46.75 31.00 -41.25
N PHE A 467 -45.97 31.98 -41.72
CA PHE A 467 -46.30 33.40 -41.69
C PHE A 467 -47.37 33.80 -42.73
N GLY A 468 -47.97 34.98 -42.54
CA GLY A 468 -48.99 35.57 -43.41
C GLY A 468 -48.57 35.82 -44.86
N GLY A 469 -48.70 34.80 -45.71
CA GLY A 469 -48.56 34.91 -47.17
C GLY A 469 -47.10 34.96 -47.65
N PHE A 470 -46.20 34.25 -46.98
CA PHE A 470 -44.94 33.76 -47.54
C PHE A 470 -44.55 32.50 -46.75
N THR A 471 -43.73 31.65 -47.34
CA THR A 471 -43.29 30.38 -46.75
C THR A 471 -41.76 30.25 -46.84
N VAL A 472 -41.15 29.81 -45.74
CA VAL A 472 -39.69 29.58 -45.65
C VAL A 472 -39.32 28.39 -46.55
N LEU A 473 -38.07 28.34 -47.02
CA LEU A 473 -37.53 27.36 -47.99
C LEU A 473 -38.27 27.28 -49.34
N THR A 474 -39.16 28.23 -49.64
CA THR A 474 -40.00 28.19 -50.85
C THR A 474 -40.26 29.57 -51.48
N THR A 475 -40.28 30.66 -50.72
CA THR A 475 -40.41 32.02 -51.27
C THR A 475 -39.11 32.48 -51.91
N THR A 476 -39.15 32.90 -53.19
CA THR A 476 -37.96 33.40 -53.90
C THR A 476 -37.69 34.87 -53.64
N HIS A 477 -36.46 35.32 -53.89
CA HIS A 477 -36.02 36.71 -53.76
C HIS A 477 -36.96 37.70 -54.47
N GLU A 478 -37.24 37.47 -55.75
CA GLU A 478 -38.13 38.29 -56.58
C GLU A 478 -39.56 38.38 -56.01
N GLN A 479 -40.10 37.27 -55.48
CA GLN A 479 -41.43 37.23 -54.89
C GLN A 479 -41.51 38.05 -53.60
N PHE A 480 -40.41 38.09 -52.83
CA PHE A 480 -40.32 38.84 -51.59
C PHE A 480 -40.24 40.36 -51.84
N ILE A 481 -39.31 40.80 -52.70
CA ILE A 481 -39.15 42.21 -53.09
C ILE A 481 -40.46 42.74 -53.71
N LYS A 482 -41.09 41.97 -54.62
CA LYS A 482 -42.37 42.34 -55.23
C LYS A 482 -43.52 42.53 -54.22
N LYS A 483 -43.44 41.93 -53.02
CA LYS A 483 -44.46 42.04 -51.96
C LYS A 483 -44.16 43.15 -50.95
N TYR A 484 -42.89 43.41 -50.63
CA TYR A 484 -42.49 44.29 -49.52
C TYR A 484 -41.65 45.52 -49.94
N GLY A 485 -41.27 45.63 -51.21
CA GLY A 485 -40.43 46.69 -51.75
C GLY A 485 -38.93 46.36 -51.73
N GLU A 486 -38.15 47.28 -52.28
CA GLU A 486 -36.69 47.21 -52.28
C GLU A 486 -36.12 47.31 -50.84
N PRO A 487 -34.97 46.67 -50.56
CA PRO A 487 -34.28 46.78 -49.28
C PRO A 487 -33.67 48.18 -49.05
N LEU A 488 -33.25 48.45 -47.81
CA LEU A 488 -32.37 49.59 -47.49
C LEU A 488 -30.89 49.27 -47.77
N GLU A 489 -30.52 48.00 -47.59
CA GLU A 489 -29.16 47.48 -47.75
C GLU A 489 -29.25 46.00 -48.14
N GLU A 490 -28.41 45.57 -49.08
CA GLU A 490 -28.27 44.20 -49.54
C GLU A 490 -26.79 43.81 -49.43
N ALA A 491 -26.50 42.68 -48.78
CA ALA A 491 -25.14 42.23 -48.51
C ALA A 491 -25.01 40.70 -48.62
N GLU A 492 -23.98 40.23 -49.32
CA GLU A 492 -23.60 38.81 -49.26
C GLU A 492 -22.97 38.49 -47.90
N ILE A 493 -23.38 37.36 -47.31
CA ILE A 493 -22.96 36.88 -46.00
C ILE A 493 -22.64 35.38 -46.04
N THR A 494 -21.85 34.91 -45.08
CA THR A 494 -21.77 33.50 -44.71
C THR A 494 -22.57 33.27 -43.43
N ASP A 495 -23.34 32.18 -43.38
CA ASP A 495 -24.28 31.87 -42.29
C ASP A 495 -24.42 30.34 -42.17
N VAL A 496 -25.39 29.83 -41.39
CA VAL A 496 -25.59 28.38 -41.15
C VAL A 496 -25.91 27.59 -42.45
N MET A 497 -26.49 28.24 -43.46
CA MET A 497 -26.82 27.59 -44.74
C MET A 497 -25.59 27.48 -45.66
N PRO A 498 -25.39 26.33 -46.36
CA PRO A 498 -24.24 26.13 -47.23
C PRO A 498 -24.33 26.98 -48.52
N GLY A 499 -23.19 27.55 -48.94
CA GLY A 499 -23.07 28.35 -50.16
C GLY A 499 -23.10 29.86 -49.89
N THR A 500 -23.44 30.65 -50.91
CA THR A 500 -23.63 32.09 -50.74
C THR A 500 -25.00 32.36 -50.08
N CYS A 501 -24.98 33.15 -49.01
CA CYS A 501 -26.18 33.72 -48.42
C CYS A 501 -26.23 35.23 -48.70
N LEU A 502 -27.44 35.77 -48.71
CA LEU A 502 -27.76 37.15 -49.08
C LEU A 502 -28.68 37.71 -48.00
N LYS A 503 -28.25 38.78 -47.33
CA LYS A 503 -28.99 39.49 -46.30
C LYS A 503 -29.60 40.78 -46.86
N LEU A 504 -30.86 41.00 -46.53
CA LEU A 504 -31.61 42.21 -46.85
C LEU A 504 -32.04 42.90 -45.55
N SER A 505 -31.65 44.17 -45.40
CA SER A 505 -32.03 45.01 -44.26
C SER A 505 -33.22 45.90 -44.63
N TYR A 506 -34.24 45.95 -43.78
CA TYR A 506 -35.43 46.80 -43.90
C TYR A 506 -35.65 47.62 -42.63
N ASN A 507 -36.47 48.68 -42.70
CA ASN A 507 -36.79 49.50 -41.52
C ASN A 507 -37.58 48.75 -40.42
N TRP A 508 -38.17 47.59 -40.75
CA TRP A 508 -38.90 46.72 -39.83
C TRP A 508 -38.13 45.47 -39.38
N GLY A 509 -36.90 45.22 -39.89
CA GLY A 509 -36.18 43.98 -39.59
C GLY A 509 -35.27 43.51 -40.74
N GLU A 510 -35.02 42.21 -40.82
CA GLU A 510 -34.12 41.63 -41.82
C GLU A 510 -34.64 40.28 -42.36
N CYS A 511 -34.25 39.94 -43.58
CA CYS A 511 -34.40 38.59 -44.12
C CYS A 511 -33.10 38.09 -44.73
N ARG A 512 -32.95 36.76 -44.76
CA ARG A 512 -31.77 36.07 -45.29
C ARG A 512 -32.21 34.98 -46.27
N PHE A 513 -31.55 34.98 -47.42
CA PHE A 513 -31.76 34.07 -48.54
C PHE A 513 -30.49 33.24 -48.77
N TYR A 514 -30.63 32.01 -49.21
CA TYR A 514 -29.50 31.13 -49.58
C TYR A 514 -29.64 30.71 -51.04
N MET A 515 -28.51 30.50 -51.72
CA MET A 515 -28.50 30.12 -53.13
C MET A 515 -28.87 28.65 -53.31
N THR A 516 -29.86 28.38 -54.15
CA THR A 516 -30.24 27.02 -54.60
C THR A 516 -30.05 26.87 -56.11
N GLU A 517 -30.19 25.66 -56.64
CA GLU A 517 -30.27 25.41 -58.09
C GLU A 517 -31.36 26.24 -58.81
N LYS A 518 -32.34 26.77 -58.07
CA LYS A 518 -33.47 27.57 -58.56
C LYS A 518 -33.36 29.05 -58.19
N GLY A 519 -32.17 29.50 -57.76
CA GLY A 519 -31.90 30.87 -57.31
C GLY A 519 -32.03 31.06 -55.79
N TYR A 520 -32.07 32.31 -55.36
CA TYR A 520 -32.12 32.70 -53.94
C TYR A 520 -33.49 32.44 -53.31
N VAL A 521 -33.50 31.67 -52.22
CA VAL A 521 -34.71 31.26 -51.47
C VAL A 521 -34.61 31.68 -50.00
N LEU A 522 -35.71 32.18 -49.44
CA LEU A 522 -35.80 32.66 -48.06
C LEU A 522 -35.58 31.51 -47.05
N TYR A 523 -34.58 31.61 -46.17
CA TYR A 523 -34.41 30.68 -45.04
C TYR A 523 -34.59 31.34 -43.67
N ALA A 524 -34.45 32.66 -43.54
CA ALA A 524 -34.71 33.38 -42.29
C ALA A 524 -35.40 34.73 -42.51
N LEU A 525 -36.33 35.08 -41.61
CA LEU A 525 -36.90 36.42 -41.45
C LEU A 525 -36.90 36.79 -39.97
N GLU A 526 -36.62 38.06 -39.65
CA GLU A 526 -36.94 38.68 -38.36
C GLU A 526 -37.70 40.00 -38.62
N THR A 527 -38.83 40.22 -37.95
CA THR A 527 -39.69 41.38 -38.16
C THR A 527 -40.27 41.98 -36.89
N SER A 528 -40.25 43.31 -36.80
CA SER A 528 -40.95 44.14 -35.83
C SER A 528 -42.22 44.80 -36.40
N SER A 529 -42.67 44.42 -37.61
CA SER A 529 -43.89 44.98 -38.20
C SER A 529 -45.13 44.20 -37.79
N ALA A 530 -46.08 44.88 -37.14
CA ALA A 530 -47.42 44.33 -36.85
C ALA A 530 -48.27 44.05 -38.11
N SER A 531 -47.84 44.47 -39.31
CA SER A 531 -48.47 44.05 -40.58
C SER A 531 -48.14 42.61 -40.97
N MET A 532 -47.01 42.08 -40.50
CA MET A 532 -46.61 40.69 -40.75
C MET A 532 -47.21 39.80 -39.66
N GLY A 533 -48.36 39.18 -39.98
CA GLY A 533 -48.97 38.19 -39.11
C GLY A 533 -48.10 36.94 -39.00
N GLY A 534 -47.68 36.62 -37.77
CA GLY A 534 -47.01 35.36 -37.45
C GLY A 534 -48.00 34.18 -37.43
N PRO A 535 -47.48 32.96 -37.19
CA PRO A 535 -48.32 31.76 -37.16
C PRO A 535 -49.42 31.83 -36.10
N ARG A 536 -50.52 31.10 -36.33
CA ARG A 536 -51.70 31.03 -35.44
C ARG A 536 -52.28 32.40 -35.03
N SER A 537 -52.21 33.39 -35.92
CA SER A 537 -52.69 34.77 -35.71
C SER A 537 -51.92 35.62 -34.69
N THR A 538 -50.73 35.17 -34.26
CA THR A 538 -49.82 35.98 -33.43
C THR A 538 -49.29 37.19 -34.21
N LYS A 539 -48.95 38.27 -33.50
CA LYS A 539 -48.42 39.50 -34.09
C LYS A 539 -47.43 40.18 -33.15
N VAL A 540 -46.63 41.09 -33.70
CA VAL A 540 -45.96 42.12 -32.91
C VAL A 540 -47.05 42.93 -32.17
N GLY A 541 -46.90 43.08 -30.85
CA GLY A 541 -47.91 43.60 -29.94
C GLY A 541 -48.81 42.54 -29.26
N SER A 542 -48.74 41.25 -29.61
CA SER A 542 -49.38 40.18 -28.83
C SER A 542 -48.74 40.05 -27.44
N ARG A 543 -49.51 39.62 -26.43
CA ARG A 543 -48.96 39.31 -25.10
C ARG A 543 -48.33 37.91 -25.06
N LEU A 544 -47.39 37.70 -24.14
CA LEU A 544 -46.81 36.40 -23.79
C LEU A 544 -47.91 35.31 -23.63
N ASP A 545 -48.92 35.61 -22.81
CA ASP A 545 -50.04 34.70 -22.52
C ASP A 545 -50.78 34.26 -23.80
N ASP A 546 -51.05 35.20 -24.72
CA ASP A 546 -51.77 34.97 -25.96
C ASP A 546 -50.97 34.07 -26.93
N VAL A 547 -49.64 34.23 -26.97
CA VAL A 547 -48.74 33.43 -27.81
C VAL A 547 -48.63 32.01 -27.26
N VAL A 548 -48.35 31.84 -25.97
CA VAL A 548 -48.25 30.52 -25.33
C VAL A 548 -49.57 29.75 -25.45
N ALA A 549 -50.70 30.43 -25.32
CA ALA A 549 -52.03 29.83 -25.49
C ALA A 549 -52.30 29.27 -26.90
N GLN A 550 -51.57 29.68 -27.95
CA GLN A 550 -51.72 29.08 -29.29
C GLN A 550 -51.12 27.68 -29.40
N TYR A 551 -50.17 27.32 -28.54
CA TYR A 551 -49.38 26.08 -28.62
C TYR A 551 -49.64 25.15 -27.43
N ARG A 552 -49.11 23.93 -27.51
CA ARG A 552 -49.27 22.89 -26.48
C ARG A 552 -48.36 23.19 -25.28
N ASP A 553 -48.89 23.77 -24.21
CA ASP A 553 -48.14 24.04 -22.98
C ASP A 553 -48.23 22.85 -21.98
N MET A 554 -47.09 22.28 -21.59
CA MET A 554 -47.01 21.21 -20.59
C MET A 554 -47.29 21.68 -19.16
N GLY A 555 -47.25 22.98 -18.89
CA GLY A 555 -47.55 23.55 -17.57
C GLY A 555 -46.37 23.56 -16.60
N GLN A 556 -45.13 23.41 -17.10
CA GLN A 556 -43.92 23.51 -16.27
C GLN A 556 -43.86 24.88 -15.58
N THR A 557 -43.30 24.91 -14.38
CA THR A 557 -42.96 26.12 -13.63
C THR A 557 -41.71 26.82 -14.20
N TYR A 558 -41.42 28.03 -13.71
CA TYR A 558 -40.15 28.71 -13.98
C TYR A 558 -39.02 28.08 -13.18
N ASP A 559 -37.81 28.09 -13.73
CA ASP A 559 -36.58 27.69 -13.03
C ASP A 559 -36.00 28.84 -12.17
N GLN A 560 -34.78 28.67 -11.66
CA GLN A 560 -34.07 29.65 -10.84
C GLN A 560 -33.61 30.88 -11.63
N ASN A 561 -33.46 30.73 -12.95
CA ASN A 561 -32.99 31.75 -13.89
C ASN A 561 -34.16 32.61 -14.42
N GLY A 562 -35.39 32.10 -14.32
CA GLY A 562 -36.59 32.66 -14.94
C GLY A 562 -36.93 32.07 -16.31
N ASP A 563 -36.25 30.99 -16.68
CA ASP A 563 -36.53 30.20 -17.87
C ASP A 563 -37.69 29.22 -17.63
N ARG A 564 -38.34 28.77 -18.71
CA ARG A 564 -39.49 27.84 -18.65
C ARG A 564 -39.61 26.97 -19.90
N SER A 565 -39.40 25.66 -19.77
CA SER A 565 -39.74 24.69 -20.82
C SER A 565 -41.27 24.67 -21.03
N ILE A 566 -41.74 24.98 -22.24
CA ILE A 566 -43.15 24.96 -22.59
C ILE A 566 -43.56 23.54 -23.01
N TYR A 567 -42.75 22.88 -23.84
CA TYR A 567 -42.85 21.45 -24.12
C TYR A 567 -41.54 20.88 -24.67
N TRP A 568 -41.42 19.56 -24.63
CA TRP A 568 -40.41 18.81 -25.35
C TRP A 568 -41.03 17.48 -25.82
N ASP A 569 -40.74 17.09 -27.06
CA ASP A 569 -41.07 15.79 -27.63
C ASP A 569 -39.94 15.39 -28.59
N LYS A 570 -39.46 14.15 -28.48
CA LYS A 570 -38.32 13.65 -29.27
C LYS A 570 -38.53 13.68 -30.79
N SER A 571 -39.78 13.70 -31.24
CA SER A 571 -40.18 13.70 -32.66
C SER A 571 -40.78 15.02 -33.15
N ALA A 572 -41.58 15.71 -32.33
CA ALA A 572 -42.22 16.96 -32.70
C ALA A 572 -41.36 18.21 -32.40
N GLY A 573 -40.25 18.07 -31.67
CA GLY A 573 -39.40 19.19 -31.27
C GLY A 573 -39.76 19.74 -29.90
N TYR A 574 -39.39 20.99 -29.63
CA TYR A 574 -39.49 21.59 -28.30
C TYR A 574 -39.92 23.05 -28.35
N ALA A 575 -40.33 23.60 -27.22
CA ALA A 575 -40.44 25.04 -27.06
C ALA A 575 -40.02 25.46 -25.66
N LYS A 576 -39.28 26.57 -25.58
CA LYS A 576 -38.77 27.12 -24.32
C LYS A 576 -38.89 28.64 -24.33
N LEU A 577 -39.39 29.18 -23.22
CA LEU A 577 -39.28 30.58 -22.84
C LEU A 577 -37.96 30.77 -22.08
N TYR A 578 -37.21 31.80 -22.47
CA TYR A 578 -35.97 32.24 -21.86
C TYR A 578 -36.16 33.63 -21.27
N LYS A 579 -35.66 33.86 -20.06
CA LYS A 579 -35.50 35.21 -19.51
C LYS A 579 -34.15 35.78 -19.97
N LEU A 580 -34.14 37.00 -20.48
CA LEU A 580 -32.91 37.67 -20.94
C LEU A 580 -32.49 38.78 -19.97
N ASP A 581 -33.46 39.57 -19.50
CA ASP A 581 -33.32 40.52 -18.40
C ASP A 581 -34.66 40.64 -17.64
N ASP A 582 -34.82 41.62 -16.73
CA ASP A 582 -36.05 41.76 -15.93
C ASP A 582 -37.28 42.23 -16.73
N GLU A 583 -37.09 42.83 -17.90
CA GLU A 583 -38.17 43.28 -18.79
C GLU A 583 -38.23 42.50 -20.12
N SER A 584 -37.12 41.88 -20.56
CA SER A 584 -37.02 41.19 -21.86
C SER A 584 -36.80 39.68 -21.77
N GLY A 585 -37.27 38.97 -22.79
CA GLY A 585 -37.21 37.51 -22.89
C GLY A 585 -37.38 37.02 -24.32
N ARG A 586 -37.23 35.71 -24.54
CA ARG A 586 -37.42 35.09 -25.86
C ARG A 586 -38.19 33.78 -25.72
N ILE A 587 -39.20 33.55 -26.55
CA ILE A 587 -39.79 32.20 -26.72
C ILE A 587 -39.26 31.62 -28.02
N ASP A 588 -38.60 30.47 -27.97
CA ASP A 588 -38.30 29.69 -29.18
C ASP A 588 -39.24 28.48 -29.25
N TYR A 589 -39.92 28.33 -30.37
CA TYR A 589 -40.62 27.10 -30.77
C TYR A 589 -39.82 26.42 -31.88
N VAL A 590 -39.54 25.14 -31.74
CA VAL A 590 -38.73 24.35 -32.68
C VAL A 590 -39.48 23.08 -33.08
N TYR A 591 -39.49 22.77 -34.38
CA TYR A 591 -39.83 21.43 -34.87
C TYR A 591 -38.72 20.93 -35.81
N TYR A 592 -38.50 19.61 -35.84
CA TYR A 592 -37.51 18.97 -36.71
C TYR A 592 -38.11 18.70 -38.09
N THR A 593 -37.39 19.02 -39.16
CA THR A 593 -37.85 18.76 -40.54
C THR A 593 -37.57 17.31 -40.95
N ALA A 594 -38.26 16.84 -41.98
CA ALA A 594 -38.04 15.50 -42.54
C ALA A 594 -36.62 15.34 -43.12
N ASP A 595 -35.98 16.45 -43.50
CA ASP A 595 -34.64 16.50 -44.09
C ASP A 595 -33.51 16.44 -43.05
N GLY A 596 -33.84 16.47 -41.74
CA GLY A 596 -32.90 16.34 -40.62
C GLY A 596 -32.60 17.64 -39.85
N GLY A 597 -32.84 18.80 -40.49
CA GLY A 597 -32.67 20.11 -39.87
C GLY A 597 -33.81 20.50 -38.91
N SER A 598 -33.87 21.78 -38.56
CA SER A 598 -34.89 22.33 -37.66
C SER A 598 -35.45 23.66 -38.13
N MET A 599 -36.74 23.87 -37.89
CA MET A 599 -37.41 25.14 -38.11
C MET A 599 -37.65 25.79 -36.74
N ILE A 600 -37.14 27.01 -36.57
CA ILE A 600 -37.17 27.77 -35.32
C ILE A 600 -38.05 29.01 -35.51
N LEU A 601 -39.03 29.20 -34.64
CA LEU A 601 -39.91 30.36 -34.55
C LEU A 601 -39.66 31.06 -33.21
N SER A 602 -38.99 32.20 -33.26
CA SER A 602 -38.58 33.00 -32.10
C SER A 602 -39.50 34.21 -31.90
N TYR A 603 -39.98 34.43 -30.68
CA TYR A 603 -40.70 35.63 -30.28
C TYR A 603 -39.84 36.40 -29.26
N THR A 604 -39.38 37.59 -29.61
CA THR A 604 -38.64 38.46 -28.70
C THR A 604 -39.62 39.37 -27.96
N LEU A 605 -39.57 39.32 -26.63
CA LEU A 605 -40.49 39.97 -25.71
C LEU A 605 -39.82 41.16 -25.02
N HIS A 606 -40.61 42.20 -24.72
CA HIS A 606 -40.26 43.25 -23.78
C HIS A 606 -41.54 43.69 -23.04
N SER A 607 -41.48 43.82 -21.71
CA SER A 607 -42.66 44.05 -20.84
C SER A 607 -43.83 43.08 -21.13
N ASN A 608 -43.52 41.79 -21.35
CA ASN A 608 -44.45 40.73 -21.76
C ASN A 608 -45.22 40.95 -23.09
N LEU A 609 -44.78 41.90 -23.92
CA LEU A 609 -45.30 42.14 -25.28
C LEU A 609 -44.29 41.67 -26.33
N VAL A 610 -44.76 41.04 -27.41
CA VAL A 610 -43.94 40.68 -28.57
C VAL A 610 -43.48 41.95 -29.29
N VAL A 611 -42.17 42.21 -29.30
CA VAL A 611 -41.56 43.32 -30.07
C VAL A 611 -41.03 42.85 -31.41
N ARG A 612 -40.58 41.59 -31.51
CA ARG A 612 -40.18 40.97 -32.79
C ARG A 612 -40.65 39.52 -32.87
N ILE A 613 -40.93 39.08 -34.10
CA ILE A 613 -41.11 37.67 -34.45
C ILE A 613 -40.06 37.33 -35.51
N GLY A 614 -39.30 36.27 -35.28
CA GLY A 614 -38.40 35.68 -36.27
C GLY A 614 -38.78 34.23 -36.58
N MET A 615 -38.57 33.79 -37.81
CA MET A 615 -38.68 32.39 -38.21
C MET A 615 -37.51 32.05 -39.12
N ARG A 616 -36.75 31.01 -38.78
CA ARG A 616 -35.57 30.57 -39.53
C ARG A 616 -35.47 29.05 -39.61
N TYR A 617 -34.89 28.59 -40.72
CA TYR A 617 -34.43 27.22 -40.87
C TYR A 617 -32.95 27.11 -40.52
N GLU A 618 -32.58 26.03 -39.84
CA GLU A 618 -31.20 25.57 -39.64
C GLU A 618 -31.09 24.15 -40.20
N PRO A 619 -30.08 23.86 -41.07
CA PRO A 619 -29.98 22.61 -41.82
C PRO A 619 -29.44 21.42 -41.00
#